data_AF-E5WUT5-F1
#
_entry.id   AF-E5WUT5-F1
#
_cell.length_a   1.000
_cell.length_b   1.000
_cell.length_c   1.000
_cell.angle_alpha   90.00
_cell.angle_beta   90.00
_cell.angle_gamma   90.00
#
_symmetry.space_group_name_H-M   'P 1'
#
loop_
_entity.id
_entity.type
_entity.pdbx_description
1 polymer ?
#
loop_
_entity_poly.entity_id
_entity_poly.type
_entity_poly.pdbx_seq_one_letter_code
_entity_poly.pdbx_strand_id
1 'polypeptide(L)'
;MDKNGLYGFMLSVITDMELQGRYSTAHVYHCALKSAVGYGGTSLRIEDLSPVWLHNYQEHLLRQALLWNTISTYMRMLRAVYNRAVDLGLAPYIPRQFKNVFTGRHVNHRRALKKEEIRLVLVKGAAETADEVRAAVTSMAADRTTVTSTAADDDQDQAAAATESTDAAEATEPVSASRCSSRDLNWARACLELMLRFHGMPFVDLANLRKVDLQDGYLTVRRHKTGAPLLIAVDPAAMKLLRLYASKDPSSPYLLDILDGRLLGKAAYLDYQHALRLLNLRLGQLSRLCRLGNKVSSYTARHTWATIAKSRGIPVAVISEALGHASVSTTEGYLKRFEDDEIKRANKVIIDYIFGK
;
A
#
# COMPACT_ATOMS: atom_id res chain seq x y z
N MET A 1 -7.38 3.07 34.66
CA MET A 1 -8.06 2.67 33.41
C MET A 1 -8.61 1.27 33.60
N ASP A 2 -9.87 1.05 33.23
CA ASP A 2 -10.49 -0.28 33.25
C ASP A 2 -9.69 -1.24 32.36
N LYS A 3 -9.05 -2.23 32.98
CA LYS A 3 -8.21 -3.23 32.28
C LYS A 3 -9.05 -4.16 31.39
N ASN A 4 -10.37 -4.19 31.58
CA ASN A 4 -11.28 -5.04 30.82
C ASN A 4 -11.92 -4.33 29.62
N GLY A 5 -11.77 -3.00 29.52
CA GLY A 5 -12.25 -2.23 28.39
C GLY A 5 -11.44 -2.54 27.12
N LEU A 6 -12.13 -2.87 26.01
CA LEU A 6 -11.49 -3.20 24.74
C LEU A 6 -10.58 -2.06 24.27
N TYR A 7 -11.04 -0.82 24.41
CA TYR A 7 -10.29 0.36 23.97
C TYR A 7 -8.94 0.48 24.66
N GLY A 8 -8.91 0.48 25.99
CA GLY A 8 -7.67 0.61 26.76
C GLY A 8 -6.71 -0.54 26.49
N PHE A 9 -7.21 -1.77 26.45
CA PHE A 9 -6.38 -2.94 26.20
C PHE A 9 -5.80 -2.94 24.78
N MET A 10 -6.63 -2.75 23.76
CA MET A 10 -6.18 -2.74 22.36
C MET A 10 -5.27 -1.55 22.08
N LEU A 11 -5.49 -0.38 22.70
CA LEU A 11 -4.59 0.76 22.61
C LEU A 11 -3.21 0.43 23.20
N SER A 12 -3.14 -0.27 24.33
CA SER A 12 -1.84 -0.71 24.89
C SER A 12 -1.09 -1.65 23.93
N VAL A 13 -1.80 -2.54 23.24
CA VAL A 13 -1.23 -3.42 22.21
C VAL A 13 -0.72 -2.61 21.01
N ILE A 14 -1.44 -1.57 20.60
CA ILE A 14 -1.02 -0.67 19.53
C ILE A 14 0.25 0.08 19.94
N THR A 15 0.27 0.66 21.15
CA THR A 15 1.44 1.39 21.66
C THR A 15 2.69 0.51 21.75
N ASP A 16 2.56 -0.73 22.23
CA ASP A 16 3.67 -1.70 22.23
C ASP A 16 4.21 -1.97 20.81
N MET A 17 3.32 -2.11 19.82
CA MET A 17 3.74 -2.26 18.42
C MET A 17 4.45 -1.01 17.88
N GLU A 18 3.99 0.20 18.24
CA GLU A 18 4.64 1.45 17.84
C GLU A 18 6.04 1.59 18.47
N LEU A 19 6.21 1.20 19.74
CA LEU A 19 7.50 1.17 20.42
C LEU A 19 8.47 0.18 19.78
N GLN A 20 7.96 -0.94 19.25
CA GLN A 20 8.73 -1.91 18.45
C GLN A 20 8.99 -1.44 17.01
N GLY A 21 8.57 -0.23 16.62
CA GLY A 21 8.73 0.30 15.26
C GLY A 21 7.78 -0.33 14.23
N ARG A 22 6.77 -1.10 14.66
CA ARG A 22 5.84 -1.83 13.80
C ARG A 22 4.63 -0.98 13.40
N TYR A 23 4.89 0.23 12.91
CA TYR A 23 3.87 1.25 12.67
C TYR A 23 2.75 0.81 11.71
N SER A 24 3.07 0.07 10.64
CA SER A 24 2.04 -0.43 9.73
C SER A 24 1.08 -1.41 10.39
N THR A 25 1.60 -2.29 11.25
CA THR A 25 0.75 -3.24 11.99
C THR A 25 -0.06 -2.50 13.03
N ALA A 26 0.56 -1.59 13.79
CA ALA A 26 -0.13 -0.75 14.76
C ALA A 26 -1.29 0.04 14.14
N HIS A 27 -1.07 0.62 12.94
CA HIS A 27 -2.11 1.31 12.17
C HIS A 27 -3.31 0.41 11.88
N VAL A 28 -3.09 -0.84 11.46
CA VAL A 28 -4.17 -1.81 11.22
C VAL A 28 -5.01 -2.07 12.46
N TYR A 29 -4.34 -2.27 13.59
CA TYR A 29 -5.00 -2.46 14.88
C TYR A 29 -5.80 -1.21 15.23
N HIS A 30 -5.24 -0.02 15.02
CA HIS A 30 -5.94 1.23 15.29
C HIS A 30 -7.23 1.39 14.44
N CYS A 31 -7.20 1.03 13.15
CA CYS A 31 -8.41 1.03 12.31
C CYS A 31 -9.49 0.06 12.83
N ALA A 32 -9.07 -1.17 13.17
CA ALA A 32 -9.98 -2.18 13.70
C ALA A 32 -10.57 -1.74 15.06
N LEU A 33 -9.75 -1.12 15.92
CA LEU A 33 -10.20 -0.56 17.20
C LEU A 33 -11.25 0.53 16.98
N LYS A 34 -10.96 1.54 16.15
CA LYS A 34 -11.88 2.64 15.85
C LYS A 34 -13.21 2.10 15.31
N SER A 35 -13.16 1.11 14.42
CA SER A 35 -14.37 0.51 13.85
C SER A 35 -15.17 -0.29 14.88
N ALA A 36 -14.52 -1.14 15.68
CA ALA A 36 -15.20 -1.95 16.69
C ALA A 36 -15.84 -1.09 17.80
N VAL A 37 -15.13 -0.06 18.28
CA VAL A 37 -15.65 0.90 19.26
C VAL A 37 -16.73 1.79 18.67
N GLY A 38 -16.62 2.15 17.38
CA GLY A 38 -17.68 2.88 16.68
C GLY A 38 -18.99 2.09 16.59
N TYR A 39 -18.94 0.75 16.55
CA TYR A 39 -20.11 -0.12 16.55
C TYR A 39 -20.60 -0.49 17.95
N GLY A 40 -19.70 -0.92 18.84
CA GLY A 40 -20.04 -1.44 20.17
C GLY A 40 -20.05 -0.41 21.30
N GLY A 41 -19.70 0.84 21.02
CA GLY A 41 -19.63 1.92 22.00
C GLY A 41 -18.30 1.99 22.77
N THR A 42 -18.10 3.10 23.49
CA THR A 42 -16.87 3.38 24.26
C THR A 42 -16.72 2.49 25.50
N SER A 43 -17.81 1.90 25.98
CA SER A 43 -17.84 0.96 27.11
C SER A 43 -17.69 -0.50 26.72
N LEU A 44 -17.40 -0.81 25.44
CA LEU A 44 -17.26 -2.18 24.95
C LEU A 44 -16.13 -2.92 25.69
N ARG A 45 -16.45 -4.05 26.31
CA ARG A 45 -15.50 -4.90 27.03
C ARG A 45 -15.02 -6.04 26.14
N ILE A 46 -13.89 -6.64 26.50
CA ILE A 46 -13.32 -7.76 25.72
C ILE A 46 -14.24 -8.99 25.77
N GLU A 47 -14.89 -9.22 26.92
CA GLU A 47 -15.85 -10.31 27.12
C GLU A 47 -17.13 -10.18 26.28
N ASP A 48 -17.48 -8.95 25.87
CA ASP A 48 -18.66 -8.68 25.03
C ASP A 48 -18.47 -9.16 23.58
N LEU A 49 -17.23 -9.46 23.17
CA LEU A 49 -16.88 -9.93 21.82
C LEU A 49 -17.34 -11.37 21.54
N SER A 50 -18.55 -11.74 22.00
CA SER A 50 -19.20 -13.04 21.80
C SER A 50 -19.34 -13.43 20.32
N PRO A 51 -19.55 -14.73 20.00
CA PRO A 51 -19.78 -15.15 18.61
C PRO A 51 -20.97 -14.43 17.95
N VAL A 52 -22.02 -14.14 18.72
CA VAL A 52 -23.21 -13.39 18.26
C VAL A 52 -22.84 -11.94 17.96
N TRP A 53 -22.10 -11.28 18.85
CA TRP A 53 -21.64 -9.91 18.64
C TRP A 53 -20.74 -9.80 17.41
N LEU A 54 -19.77 -10.71 17.26
CA LEU A 54 -18.85 -10.74 16.12
C LEU A 54 -19.60 -10.92 14.80
N HIS A 55 -20.60 -11.79 14.77
CA HIS A 55 -21.46 -11.97 13.60
C HIS A 55 -22.24 -10.69 13.28
N ASN A 56 -22.90 -10.09 14.27
CA ASN A 56 -23.66 -8.84 14.07
C ASN A 56 -22.77 -7.67 13.63
N TYR A 57 -21.55 -7.59 14.17
CA TYR A 57 -20.55 -6.63 13.75
C TYR A 57 -20.13 -6.86 12.28
N GLN A 58 -19.90 -8.11 11.86
CA GLN A 58 -19.63 -8.42 10.45
C GLN A 58 -20.77 -7.95 9.53
N GLU A 59 -22.02 -8.28 9.87
CA GLU A 59 -23.19 -7.88 9.08
C GLU A 59 -23.33 -6.36 9.02
N HIS A 60 -23.01 -5.65 10.10
CA HIS A 60 -22.94 -4.20 10.11
C HIS A 60 -21.88 -3.67 9.13
N LEU A 61 -20.67 -4.23 9.11
CA LEU A 61 -19.62 -3.82 8.18
C LEU A 61 -20.01 -4.10 6.71
N LEU A 62 -20.70 -5.21 6.44
CA LEU A 62 -21.23 -5.52 5.11
C LEU A 62 -22.30 -4.52 4.68
N ARG A 63 -23.20 -4.11 5.59
CA ARG A 63 -24.22 -3.08 5.32
C ARG A 63 -23.60 -1.70 5.04
N GLN A 64 -22.41 -1.44 5.57
CA GLN A 64 -21.61 -0.26 5.23
C GLN A 64 -20.82 -0.41 3.91
N ALA A 65 -21.07 -1.48 3.16
CA ALA A 65 -20.41 -1.80 1.88
C ALA A 65 -18.88 -1.92 1.99
N LEU A 66 -18.35 -2.37 3.14
CA LEU A 66 -16.94 -2.70 3.24
C LEU A 66 -16.62 -4.01 2.50
N LEU A 67 -15.46 -4.04 1.86
CA LEU A 67 -14.93 -5.24 1.22
C LEU A 67 -14.61 -6.36 2.22
N TRP A 68 -14.78 -7.61 1.77
CA TRP A 68 -14.49 -8.82 2.55
C TRP A 68 -13.07 -8.88 3.13
N ASN A 69 -12.05 -8.37 2.44
CA ASN A 69 -10.69 -8.38 2.99
C ASN A 69 -10.49 -7.31 4.07
N THR A 70 -11.17 -6.17 3.99
CA THR A 70 -11.19 -5.17 5.07
C THR A 70 -11.85 -5.76 6.31
N ILE A 71 -13.02 -6.37 6.13
CA ILE A 71 -13.75 -7.09 7.19
C ILE A 71 -12.86 -8.18 7.80
N SER A 72 -12.27 -9.03 6.97
CA SER A 72 -11.36 -10.07 7.45
C SER A 72 -10.18 -9.49 8.22
N THR A 73 -9.64 -8.35 7.79
CA THR A 73 -8.53 -7.71 8.48
C THR A 73 -8.96 -7.29 9.88
N TYR A 74 -10.11 -6.63 10.03
CA TYR A 74 -10.64 -6.26 11.35
C TYR A 74 -10.90 -7.48 12.23
N MET A 75 -11.54 -8.52 11.67
CA MET A 75 -11.80 -9.77 12.40
C MET A 75 -10.51 -10.46 12.87
N ARG A 76 -9.45 -10.44 12.05
CA ARG A 76 -8.15 -10.99 12.43
C ARG A 76 -7.46 -10.17 13.52
N MET A 77 -7.58 -8.84 13.51
CA MET A 77 -7.02 -8.00 14.58
C MET A 77 -7.76 -8.24 15.89
N LEU A 78 -9.10 -8.22 15.86
CA LEU A 78 -9.93 -8.51 17.03
C LEU A 78 -9.63 -9.91 17.58
N ARG A 79 -9.48 -10.92 16.71
CA ARG A 79 -9.08 -12.27 17.12
C ARG A 79 -7.72 -12.30 17.81
N ALA A 80 -6.73 -11.60 17.26
CA ALA A 80 -5.40 -11.54 17.86
C ALA A 80 -5.42 -10.83 19.23
N VAL A 81 -6.19 -9.75 19.36
CA VAL A 81 -6.38 -9.02 20.63
C VAL A 81 -7.11 -9.89 21.64
N TYR A 82 -8.22 -10.53 21.26
CA TYR A 82 -8.98 -11.41 22.14
C TYR A 82 -8.14 -12.59 22.63
N ASN A 83 -7.40 -13.26 21.74
CA ASN A 83 -6.52 -14.35 22.14
C ASN A 83 -5.45 -13.89 23.14
N ARG A 84 -4.85 -12.72 22.93
CA ARG A 84 -3.90 -12.14 23.89
C ARG A 84 -4.55 -11.83 25.24
N ALA A 85 -5.80 -11.37 25.25
CA ALA A 85 -6.54 -11.14 26.49
C ALA A 85 -6.82 -12.45 27.24
N VAL A 86 -7.13 -13.53 26.51
CA VAL A 86 -7.29 -14.88 27.08
C VAL A 86 -5.98 -15.35 27.72
N ASP A 87 -4.85 -15.21 27.02
CA ASP A 87 -3.53 -15.60 27.53
C ASP A 87 -3.14 -14.85 28.82
N LEU A 88 -3.63 -13.62 28.98
CA LEU A 88 -3.42 -12.77 30.15
C LEU A 88 -4.49 -12.95 31.25
N GLY A 89 -5.46 -13.85 31.06
CA GLY A 89 -6.56 -14.07 32.01
C GLY A 89 -7.58 -12.91 32.10
N LEU A 90 -7.62 -12.02 31.10
CA LEU A 90 -8.53 -10.87 31.02
C LEU A 90 -9.85 -11.20 30.30
N ALA A 91 -9.92 -12.35 29.64
CA ALA A 91 -11.12 -12.84 28.96
C ALA A 91 -11.21 -14.37 29.08
N PRO A 92 -12.42 -14.95 29.14
CA PRO A 92 -12.58 -16.40 29.15
C PRO A 92 -12.19 -17.00 27.79
N TYR A 93 -11.60 -18.20 27.78
CA TYR A 93 -11.39 -18.94 26.54
C TYR A 93 -12.72 -19.50 26.03
N ILE A 94 -13.14 -19.07 24.84
CA ILE A 94 -14.31 -19.61 24.16
C ILE A 94 -13.87 -20.38 22.90
N PRO A 95 -14.10 -21.71 22.83
CA PRO A 95 -13.78 -22.49 21.65
C PRO A 95 -14.48 -21.95 20.41
N ARG A 96 -13.75 -21.84 19.29
CA ARG A 96 -14.32 -21.46 17.99
C ARG A 96 -15.00 -20.08 17.97
N GLN A 97 -14.58 -19.14 18.84
CA GLN A 97 -15.13 -17.78 18.96
C GLN A 97 -15.34 -17.04 17.62
N PHE A 98 -14.36 -17.12 16.72
CA PHE A 98 -14.38 -16.44 15.41
C PHE A 98 -14.79 -17.37 14.26
N LYS A 99 -15.39 -18.54 14.52
CA LYS A 99 -15.69 -19.54 13.48
C LYS A 99 -16.74 -19.06 12.46
N ASN A 100 -17.72 -18.28 12.92
CA ASN A 100 -18.85 -17.84 12.09
C ASN A 100 -18.62 -16.46 11.44
N VAL A 101 -17.38 -15.95 11.50
CA VAL A 101 -16.99 -14.72 10.82
C VAL A 101 -15.86 -14.97 9.84
N PHE A 102 -15.83 -14.19 8.78
CA PHE A 102 -14.83 -14.30 7.73
C PHE A 102 -13.48 -13.78 8.23
N THR A 103 -12.49 -14.68 8.25
CA THR A 103 -11.09 -14.37 8.60
C THR A 103 -10.11 -14.81 7.49
N GLY A 104 -10.65 -15.17 6.32
CA GLY A 104 -9.92 -15.70 5.17
C GLY A 104 -9.36 -14.62 4.24
N ARG A 105 -9.01 -15.02 3.02
CA ARG A 105 -8.63 -14.11 1.94
C ARG A 105 -9.63 -14.24 0.81
N HIS A 106 -10.22 -13.12 0.41
CA HIS A 106 -11.10 -13.04 -0.74
C HIS A 106 -10.27 -12.65 -1.97
N VAL A 107 -10.30 -13.48 -3.03
CA VAL A 107 -9.48 -13.26 -4.22
C VAL A 107 -10.17 -12.24 -5.13
N ASN A 108 -9.43 -11.21 -5.54
CA ASN A 108 -9.92 -10.18 -6.45
C ASN A 108 -9.11 -10.19 -7.75
N HIS A 109 -9.78 -10.49 -8.85
CA HIS A 109 -9.16 -10.91 -10.11
C HIS A 109 -8.83 -9.74 -11.06
N ARG A 110 -9.15 -8.48 -10.71
CA ARG A 110 -9.04 -7.32 -11.64
C ARG A 110 -8.04 -6.25 -11.19
N ARG A 111 -6.79 -6.64 -10.96
CA ARG A 111 -5.74 -5.70 -10.50
C ARG A 111 -4.60 -5.47 -11.48
N ALA A 112 -4.51 -6.23 -12.57
CA ALA A 112 -3.48 -6.10 -13.58
C ALA A 112 -4.01 -5.32 -14.79
N LEU A 113 -3.18 -4.42 -15.34
CA LEU A 113 -3.47 -3.70 -16.57
C LEU A 113 -3.11 -4.54 -17.80
N LYS A 114 -3.91 -4.42 -18.86
CA LYS A 114 -3.59 -4.92 -20.20
C LYS A 114 -2.57 -4.00 -20.87
N LYS A 115 -1.89 -4.49 -21.91
CA LYS A 115 -0.83 -3.76 -22.63
C LYS A 115 -1.31 -2.38 -23.12
N GLU A 116 -2.51 -2.32 -23.66
CA GLU A 116 -3.12 -1.11 -24.21
C GLU A 116 -3.42 -0.10 -23.10
N GLU A 117 -3.91 -0.57 -21.95
CA GLU A 117 -4.20 0.26 -20.78
C GLU A 117 -2.91 0.83 -20.16
N ILE A 118 -1.85 0.03 -20.09
CA ILE A 118 -0.53 0.50 -19.64
C ILE A 118 -0.04 1.62 -20.56
N ARG A 119 -0.11 1.41 -21.87
CA ARG A 119 0.28 2.44 -22.84
C ARG A 119 -0.57 3.71 -22.66
N LEU A 120 -1.89 3.60 -22.50
CA LEU A 120 -2.76 4.77 -22.29
C LEU A 120 -2.41 5.55 -21.02
N VAL A 121 -2.14 4.87 -19.90
CA VAL A 121 -1.82 5.52 -18.61
C VAL A 121 -0.44 6.17 -18.65
N LEU A 122 0.54 5.53 -19.31
CA LEU A 122 1.93 6.01 -19.36
C LEU A 122 2.20 7.00 -20.51
N VAL A 123 1.44 6.96 -21.60
CA VAL A 123 1.59 7.89 -22.72
C VAL A 123 1.06 9.26 -22.33
N LYS A 124 1.86 10.29 -22.63
CA LYS A 124 1.46 11.69 -22.53
C LYS A 124 0.41 11.97 -23.62
N GLY A 125 -0.84 12.15 -23.24
CA GLY A 125 -1.88 12.55 -24.18
C GLY A 125 -1.69 13.98 -24.64
N ALA A 126 -1.79 14.24 -25.95
CA ALA A 126 -1.92 15.59 -26.51
C ALA A 126 -3.22 16.29 -26.06
N ALA A 127 -4.14 15.56 -25.42
CA ALA A 127 -5.36 16.09 -24.80
C ALA A 127 -5.13 16.77 -23.42
N GLU A 128 -3.88 16.92 -22.98
CA GLU A 128 -3.53 17.72 -21.80
C GLU A 128 -3.32 19.22 -22.13
N THR A 129 -4.01 19.76 -23.15
CA THR A 129 -4.13 21.21 -23.30
C THR A 129 -5.12 21.73 -22.27
N ALA A 130 -4.58 22.36 -21.22
CA ALA A 130 -5.07 23.38 -20.28
C ALA A 130 -6.58 23.55 -19.94
N ASP A 131 -7.52 23.14 -20.78
CA ASP A 131 -8.96 23.37 -20.66
C ASP A 131 -9.70 22.21 -19.98
N GLU A 132 -9.32 20.94 -20.20
CA GLU A 132 -9.98 19.80 -19.51
C GLU A 132 -9.52 19.64 -18.05
N VAL A 133 -8.25 19.93 -17.76
CA VAL A 133 -7.73 19.94 -16.37
C VAL A 133 -8.37 21.08 -15.57
N ARG A 134 -8.62 22.23 -16.21
CA ARG A 134 -9.32 23.36 -15.59
C ARG A 134 -10.79 23.03 -15.37
N ALA A 135 -11.46 22.39 -16.33
CA ALA A 135 -12.84 21.92 -16.16
C ALA A 135 -12.98 20.86 -15.04
N ALA A 136 -12.05 19.91 -14.95
CA ALA A 136 -12.04 18.89 -13.89
C ALA A 136 -11.77 19.51 -12.50
N VAL A 137 -10.81 20.43 -12.39
CA VAL A 137 -10.49 21.13 -11.13
C VAL A 137 -11.61 22.08 -10.70
N THR A 138 -12.30 22.73 -11.65
CA THR A 138 -13.42 23.65 -11.36
C THR A 138 -14.69 22.88 -10.97
N SER A 139 -14.95 21.71 -11.57
CA SER A 139 -16.04 20.83 -11.12
C SER A 139 -15.84 20.29 -9.69
N MET A 140 -14.59 20.10 -9.26
CA MET A 140 -14.25 19.68 -7.89
C MET A 140 -14.33 20.81 -6.85
N ALA A 141 -14.33 22.08 -7.27
CA ALA A 141 -14.52 23.22 -6.37
C ALA A 141 -16.00 23.51 -6.09
N ALA A 142 -16.91 23.14 -7.00
CA ALA A 142 -18.35 23.29 -6.84
C ALA A 142 -19.00 22.16 -6.02
N ASP A 143 -18.34 21.00 -5.89
CA ASP A 143 -18.86 19.81 -5.19
C ASP A 143 -18.47 19.75 -3.71
N ARG A 144 -18.00 20.87 -3.13
CA ARG A 144 -17.68 20.96 -1.69
C ARG A 144 -18.90 20.99 -0.76
N THR A 145 -20.10 20.81 -1.31
CA THR A 145 -21.34 20.89 -0.55
C THR A 145 -22.36 19.85 -1.00
N THR A 146 -21.98 18.57 -1.19
CA THR A 146 -22.84 17.37 -1.02
C THR A 146 -22.17 16.09 -1.55
N VAL A 147 -21.22 15.48 -0.81
CA VAL A 147 -20.93 14.04 -0.99
C VAL A 147 -20.57 13.41 0.35
N THR A 148 -21.61 13.00 1.08
CA THR A 148 -21.56 11.88 2.02
C THR A 148 -21.65 10.59 1.21
N SER A 149 -20.82 9.60 1.56
CA SER A 149 -20.78 8.23 1.02
C SER A 149 -20.27 8.05 -0.41
N THR A 150 -19.04 7.52 -0.54
CA THR A 150 -18.72 6.52 -1.56
C THR A 150 -17.68 5.55 -1.00
N ALA A 151 -17.98 4.27 -1.16
CA ALA A 151 -17.36 3.13 -0.50
C ALA A 151 -15.88 2.92 -0.86
N ALA A 152 -15.12 2.56 0.17
CA ALA A 152 -13.70 2.23 0.09
C ALA A 152 -13.49 0.80 -0.43
N ASP A 153 -13.31 0.66 -1.74
CA ASP A 153 -12.74 -0.54 -2.33
C ASP A 153 -11.21 -0.50 -2.21
N ASP A 154 -10.68 -0.94 -1.06
CA ASP A 154 -9.26 -1.20 -0.86
C ASP A 154 -9.04 -2.65 -0.46
N ASP A 155 -8.41 -3.36 -1.39
CA ASP A 155 -8.19 -4.78 -1.33
C ASP A 155 -6.68 -5.00 -1.36
N GLN A 156 -6.02 -4.79 -0.22
CA GLN A 156 -4.67 -5.30 0.01
C GLN A 156 -4.38 -5.41 1.49
N ASP A 157 -3.96 -6.61 1.89
CA ASP A 157 -3.30 -6.94 3.15
C ASP A 157 -2.08 -6.03 3.39
N GLN A 158 -2.33 -4.85 3.95
CA GLN A 158 -1.53 -4.08 4.90
C GLN A 158 -2.27 -2.77 5.12
N ALA A 159 -2.90 -2.65 6.29
CA ALA A 159 -3.82 -1.57 6.50
C ALA A 159 -3.14 -0.21 6.65
N ALA A 160 -3.78 0.75 6.01
CA ALA A 160 -3.56 2.17 6.13
C ALA A 160 -4.89 2.87 5.80
N ALA A 161 -5.94 2.70 6.62
CA ALA A 161 -7.15 3.51 6.53
C ALA A 161 -7.08 4.67 7.53
N ALA A 162 -7.04 5.89 7.02
CA ALA A 162 -7.27 7.11 7.78
C ALA A 162 -8.77 7.46 7.71
N THR A 163 -9.32 7.98 8.82
CA THR A 163 -10.53 8.81 8.80
C THR A 163 -10.38 9.87 9.89
N GLU A 164 -10.74 11.09 9.51
CA GLU A 164 -10.58 12.40 10.13
C GLU A 164 -11.04 12.53 11.60
N SER A 165 -10.44 13.49 12.31
CA SER A 165 -11.03 14.25 13.41
C SER A 165 -10.62 15.71 13.30
N THR A 166 -11.57 16.60 13.58
CA THR A 166 -11.50 18.06 13.60
C THR A 166 -10.98 18.63 14.93
N ASP A 167 -10.48 19.87 14.83
CA ASP A 167 -10.06 20.85 15.87
C ASP A 167 -8.83 20.47 16.74
N ALA A 168 -7.90 21.35 17.13
CA ALA A 168 -7.84 22.83 17.21
C ALA A 168 -6.38 23.34 17.07
N ALA A 169 -6.20 24.64 16.80
CA ALA A 169 -4.96 25.32 16.44
C ALA A 169 -3.91 25.45 17.57
N GLU A 170 -2.64 25.28 17.23
CA GLU A 170 -1.54 26.05 17.83
C GLU A 170 -0.38 26.19 16.82
N ALA A 171 0.15 27.41 16.74
CA ALA A 171 0.96 27.91 15.62
C ALA A 171 2.39 27.36 15.63
N THR A 172 2.88 26.94 14.45
CA THR A 172 4.32 26.86 14.15
C THR A 172 4.53 26.98 12.63
N GLU A 173 5.53 27.77 12.24
CA GLU A 173 5.79 28.34 10.90
C GLU A 173 6.09 27.33 9.75
N PRO A 174 5.97 27.74 8.47
CA PRO A 174 5.79 26.80 7.36
C PRO A 174 7.10 26.42 6.66
N VAL A 175 7.47 25.13 6.71
CA VAL A 175 8.61 24.56 5.94
C VAL A 175 8.16 23.59 4.82
N SER A 176 6.85 23.41 4.57
CA SER A 176 6.35 22.32 3.71
C SER A 176 5.82 22.70 2.31
N ALA A 177 5.80 23.98 1.93
CA ALA A 177 5.15 24.41 0.69
C ALA A 177 5.88 24.01 -0.63
N SER A 178 7.20 23.74 -0.57
CA SER A 178 8.02 23.55 -1.78
C SER A 178 7.97 22.15 -2.40
N ARG A 179 7.62 21.08 -1.65
CA ARG A 179 7.60 19.69 -2.19
C ARG A 179 6.28 19.31 -2.84
N CYS A 180 5.22 20.08 -2.62
CA CYS A 180 3.86 19.76 -3.07
C CYS A 180 3.62 20.09 -4.56
N SER A 181 4.37 21.03 -5.14
CA SER A 181 4.14 21.49 -6.52
C SER A 181 4.68 20.54 -7.61
N SER A 182 5.51 19.54 -7.26
CA SER A 182 6.14 18.63 -8.23
C SER A 182 5.48 17.24 -8.36
N ARG A 183 4.52 16.90 -7.49
CA ARG A 183 3.86 15.57 -7.44
C ARG A 183 2.54 15.56 -8.21
N ASP A 184 2.64 15.92 -9.48
CA ASP A 184 1.55 15.98 -10.45
C ASP A 184 1.20 14.59 -11.03
N LEU A 185 0.38 14.57 -12.08
CA LEU A 185 0.05 13.31 -12.78
C LEU A 185 1.28 12.69 -13.46
N ASN A 186 2.24 13.49 -13.90
CA ASN A 186 3.47 12.98 -14.53
C ASN A 186 4.36 12.27 -13.51
N TRP A 187 4.45 12.80 -12.28
CA TRP A 187 5.10 12.10 -11.18
C TRP A 187 4.46 10.73 -10.92
N ALA A 188 3.13 10.64 -10.93
CA ALA A 188 2.43 9.37 -10.74
C ALA A 188 2.70 8.38 -11.89
N ARG A 189 2.72 8.86 -13.15
CA ARG A 189 3.12 8.04 -14.31
C ARG A 189 4.55 7.54 -14.17
N ALA A 190 5.49 8.41 -13.82
CA ALA A 190 6.89 8.06 -13.63
C ALA A 190 7.07 7.03 -12.51
N CYS A 191 6.36 7.18 -11.39
CA CYS A 191 6.35 6.19 -10.32
C CYS A 191 5.84 4.84 -10.83
N LEU A 192 4.69 4.80 -11.52
CA LEU A 192 4.13 3.57 -12.08
C LEU A 192 5.10 2.89 -13.07
N GLU A 193 5.72 3.67 -13.97
CA GLU A 193 6.69 3.16 -14.93
C GLU A 193 7.94 2.60 -14.24
N LEU A 194 8.52 3.32 -13.28
CA LEU A 194 9.66 2.84 -12.51
C LEU A 194 9.33 1.54 -11.77
N MET A 195 8.16 1.46 -11.13
CA MET A 195 7.71 0.25 -10.44
C MET A 195 7.59 -0.93 -11.41
N LEU A 196 7.04 -0.73 -12.61
CA LEU A 196 6.95 -1.76 -13.65
C LEU A 196 8.34 -2.20 -14.14
N ARG A 197 9.23 -1.24 -14.44
CA ARG A 197 10.61 -1.49 -14.87
C ARG A 197 11.42 -2.23 -13.82
N PHE A 198 11.14 -2.01 -12.54
CA PHE A 198 11.82 -2.63 -11.41
C PHE A 198 11.07 -3.86 -10.88
N HIS A 199 10.67 -4.78 -11.76
CA HIS A 199 10.06 -6.06 -11.40
C HIS A 199 8.69 -5.96 -10.70
N GLY A 200 7.93 -4.90 -10.97
CA GLY A 200 6.69 -4.65 -10.21
C GLY A 200 6.97 -4.31 -8.74
N MET A 201 8.05 -3.57 -8.48
CA MET A 201 8.44 -3.14 -7.14
C MET A 201 7.28 -2.36 -6.46
N PRO A 202 6.86 -2.72 -5.23
CA PRO A 202 5.94 -1.96 -4.41
C PRO A 202 6.49 -0.57 -4.08
N PHE A 203 5.57 0.37 -3.89
CA PHE A 203 5.92 1.77 -3.69
C PHE A 203 6.75 2.01 -2.43
N VAL A 204 6.59 1.20 -1.37
CA VAL A 204 7.44 1.32 -0.17
C VAL A 204 8.91 1.15 -0.49
N ASP A 205 9.25 0.23 -1.39
CA ASP A 205 10.64 -0.02 -1.76
C ASP A 205 11.15 1.09 -2.70
N LEU A 206 10.31 1.54 -3.65
CA LEU A 206 10.65 2.66 -4.54
C LEU A 206 10.91 3.96 -3.75
N ALA A 207 10.02 4.29 -2.82
CA ALA A 207 10.08 5.51 -2.02
C ALA A 207 11.31 5.54 -1.10
N ASN A 208 11.77 4.36 -0.65
CA ASN A 208 12.92 4.20 0.25
C ASN A 208 14.23 3.89 -0.49
N LEU A 209 14.26 3.91 -1.83
CA LEU A 209 15.53 3.78 -2.57
C LEU A 209 16.51 4.84 -2.10
N ARG A 210 17.74 4.44 -1.77
CA ARG A 210 18.81 5.35 -1.35
C ARG A 210 19.77 5.61 -2.50
N LYS A 211 20.45 6.75 -2.45
CA LYS A 211 21.46 7.12 -3.45
C LYS A 211 22.55 6.05 -3.59
N VAL A 212 22.94 5.44 -2.47
CA VAL A 212 23.96 4.38 -2.41
C VAL A 212 23.52 3.07 -3.07
N ASP A 213 22.21 2.86 -3.24
CA ASP A 213 21.68 1.62 -3.80
C ASP A 213 21.84 1.59 -5.34
N LEU A 214 22.07 2.74 -6.00
CA LEU A 214 22.29 2.86 -7.44
C LEU A 214 23.79 2.95 -7.78
N GLN A 215 24.35 1.91 -8.39
CA GLN A 215 25.76 1.86 -8.79
C GLN A 215 25.90 1.15 -10.15
N ASP A 216 26.71 1.70 -11.05
CA ASP A 216 27.05 1.10 -12.35
C ASP A 216 25.84 0.64 -13.19
N GLY A 217 24.72 1.36 -13.10
CA GLY A 217 23.49 1.03 -13.81
C GLY A 217 22.66 -0.08 -13.17
N TYR A 218 22.93 -0.44 -11.92
CA TYR A 218 22.18 -1.43 -11.15
C TYR A 218 21.64 -0.84 -9.85
N LEU A 219 20.44 -1.27 -9.45
CA LEU A 219 19.90 -1.08 -8.11
C LEU A 219 20.13 -2.34 -7.29
N THR A 220 20.85 -2.21 -6.18
CA THR A 220 21.05 -3.27 -5.18
C THR A 220 20.27 -2.93 -3.92
N VAL A 221 19.13 -3.59 -3.72
CA VAL A 221 18.17 -3.22 -2.67
C VAL A 221 17.77 -4.41 -1.83
N ARG A 222 17.27 -4.16 -0.62
CA ARG A 222 16.60 -5.17 0.21
C ARG A 222 15.13 -4.82 0.33
N ARG A 223 14.26 -5.81 0.09
CA ARG A 223 12.81 -5.71 0.27
C ARG A 223 12.50 -5.18 1.67
N HIS A 224 11.74 -4.09 1.76
CA HIS A 224 11.33 -3.50 3.03
C HIS A 224 10.52 -4.47 3.90
N LYS A 225 9.68 -5.30 3.27
CA LYS A 225 8.81 -6.25 3.99
C LYS A 225 9.50 -7.57 4.37
N THR A 226 10.36 -8.09 3.50
CA THR A 226 10.88 -9.47 3.62
C THR A 226 12.39 -9.54 3.83
N GLY A 227 13.12 -8.43 3.69
CA GLY A 227 14.59 -8.38 3.75
C GLY A 227 15.30 -9.05 2.58
N ALA A 228 14.56 -9.69 1.65
CA ALA A 228 15.12 -10.39 0.51
C ALA A 228 15.90 -9.41 -0.39
N PRO A 229 17.14 -9.75 -0.79
CA PRO A 229 17.92 -8.89 -1.65
C PRO A 229 17.45 -9.00 -3.10
N LEU A 230 17.43 -7.87 -3.81
CA LEU A 230 17.11 -7.74 -5.22
C LEU A 230 18.24 -6.99 -5.93
N LEU A 231 18.67 -7.52 -7.08
CA LEU A 231 19.51 -6.83 -8.04
C LEU A 231 18.68 -6.51 -9.28
N ILE A 232 18.63 -5.24 -9.66
CA ILE A 232 17.76 -4.77 -10.75
C ILE A 232 18.60 -3.94 -11.72
N ALA A 233 18.65 -4.37 -12.98
CA ALA A 233 19.28 -3.59 -14.04
C ALA A 233 18.42 -2.35 -14.36
N VAL A 234 19.06 -1.19 -14.46
CA VAL A 234 18.41 0.09 -14.75
C VAL A 234 18.61 0.43 -16.22
N ASP A 235 17.56 0.26 -17.00
CA ASP A 235 17.58 0.63 -18.43
C ASP A 235 17.65 2.16 -18.64
N PRO A 236 18.00 2.64 -19.85
CA PRO A 236 18.16 4.07 -20.11
C PRO A 236 16.91 4.92 -19.85
N ALA A 237 15.71 4.39 -20.08
CA ALA A 237 14.46 5.11 -19.82
C ALA A 237 14.19 5.20 -18.31
N ALA A 238 14.41 4.11 -17.56
CA ALA A 238 14.39 4.15 -16.09
C ALA A 238 15.39 5.18 -15.54
N MET A 239 16.63 5.17 -16.04
CA MET A 239 17.67 6.10 -15.62
C MET A 239 17.27 7.57 -15.85
N LYS A 240 16.60 7.86 -16.98
CA LYS A 240 16.08 9.21 -17.27
C LYS A 240 15.04 9.64 -16.24
N LEU A 241 14.11 8.76 -15.88
CA LEU A 241 13.09 9.03 -14.85
C LEU A 241 13.70 9.20 -13.47
N LEU A 242 14.67 8.34 -13.10
CA LEU A 242 15.40 8.45 -11.83
C LEU A 242 16.08 9.82 -11.71
N ARG A 243 16.76 10.28 -12.77
CA ARG A 243 17.41 11.61 -12.78
C ARG A 243 16.41 12.76 -12.69
N LEU A 244 15.28 12.64 -13.39
CA LEU A 244 14.25 13.69 -13.42
C LEU A 244 13.62 13.92 -12.04
N TYR A 245 13.41 12.86 -11.27
CA TYR A 245 12.78 12.90 -9.95
C TYR A 245 13.76 12.66 -8.80
N ALA A 246 15.06 12.77 -9.06
CA ALA A 246 16.11 12.59 -8.06
C ALA A 246 16.01 13.64 -6.95
N SER A 247 16.31 13.24 -5.72
CA SER A 247 16.45 14.19 -4.61
C SER A 247 17.62 15.13 -4.88
N LYS A 248 17.33 16.44 -4.92
CA LYS A 248 18.33 17.50 -5.10
C LYS A 248 19.04 17.87 -3.80
N ASP A 249 18.50 17.45 -2.66
CA ASP A 249 19.08 17.68 -1.34
C ASP A 249 20.27 16.73 -1.12
N PRO A 250 21.51 17.23 -0.99
CA PRO A 250 22.67 16.38 -0.75
C PRO A 250 22.58 15.59 0.56
N SER A 251 21.92 16.15 1.58
CA SER A 251 21.77 15.54 2.90
C SER A 251 20.72 14.43 2.95
N SER A 252 19.78 14.42 2.00
CA SER A 252 18.81 13.35 1.88
C SER A 252 19.51 12.03 1.49
N PRO A 253 19.27 10.92 2.23
CA PRO A 253 19.80 9.61 1.85
C PRO A 253 19.04 9.02 0.65
N TYR A 254 17.82 9.49 0.38
CA TYR A 254 16.93 8.92 -0.62
C TYR A 254 17.34 9.34 -2.04
N LEU A 255 17.22 8.39 -2.96
CA LEU A 255 17.48 8.57 -4.39
C LEU A 255 16.43 9.49 -5.02
N LEU A 256 15.17 9.31 -4.66
CA LEU A 256 14.03 10.06 -5.19
C LEU A 256 13.51 11.07 -4.15
N ASP A 257 13.00 12.21 -4.62
CA ASP A 257 12.40 13.25 -3.75
C ASP A 257 10.98 12.89 -3.27
N ILE A 258 10.84 11.71 -2.67
CA ILE A 258 9.57 11.14 -2.21
C ILE A 258 9.41 11.29 -0.68
N LEU A 259 10.47 11.04 0.08
CA LEU A 259 10.44 11.03 1.54
C LEU A 259 11.41 12.06 2.12
N ASP A 260 11.09 12.57 3.30
CA ASP A 260 12.00 13.42 4.06
C ASP A 260 13.03 12.57 4.82
N GLY A 261 14.30 12.66 4.41
CA GLY A 261 15.43 11.98 5.04
C GLY A 261 15.69 12.32 6.50
N ARG A 262 15.10 13.41 7.00
CA ARG A 262 15.30 13.90 8.37
C ARG A 262 14.29 13.31 9.37
N LEU A 263 13.19 12.75 8.87
CA LEU A 263 12.15 12.17 9.71
C LEU A 263 12.53 10.76 10.13
N LEU A 264 12.18 10.40 11.37
CA LEU A 264 12.44 9.08 11.96
C LEU A 264 11.17 8.52 12.62
N GLY A 265 11.17 7.20 12.85
CA GLY A 265 10.10 6.52 13.58
C GLY A 265 8.71 6.77 12.99
N LYS A 266 7.75 7.11 13.85
CA LYS A 266 6.35 7.34 13.47
C LYS A 266 6.20 8.50 12.47
N ALA A 267 7.01 9.55 12.57
CA ALA A 267 6.95 10.68 11.65
C ALA A 267 7.35 10.26 10.22
N ALA A 268 8.42 9.46 10.07
CA ALA A 268 8.82 8.90 8.78
C ALA A 268 7.73 7.99 8.18
N TYR A 269 7.09 7.17 9.01
CA TYR A 269 5.98 6.34 8.58
C TYR A 269 4.78 7.16 8.07
N LEU A 270 4.43 8.25 8.76
CA LEU A 270 3.35 9.15 8.34
C LEU A 270 3.69 9.86 7.02
N ASP A 271 4.93 10.31 6.85
CA ASP A 271 5.40 10.90 5.59
C ASP A 271 5.27 9.90 4.41
N TYR A 272 5.66 8.64 4.63
CA TYR A 272 5.43 7.58 3.67
C TYR A 272 3.94 7.36 3.37
N GLN A 273 3.08 7.30 4.40
CA GLN A 273 1.63 7.16 4.20
C GLN A 273 1.06 8.33 3.39
N HIS A 274 1.55 9.56 3.61
CA HIS A 274 1.12 10.74 2.86
C HIS A 274 1.52 10.62 1.39
N ALA A 275 2.76 10.24 1.10
CA ALA A 275 3.25 10.01 -0.26
C ALA A 275 2.47 8.91 -0.97
N LEU A 276 2.20 7.79 -0.29
CA LEU A 276 1.42 6.66 -0.85
C LEU A 276 -0.01 7.08 -1.18
N ARG A 277 -0.69 7.80 -0.27
CA ARG A 277 -2.05 8.31 -0.50
C ARG A 277 -2.10 9.24 -1.69
N LEU A 278 -1.12 10.15 -1.79
CA LEU A 278 -1.01 11.07 -2.92
C LEU A 278 -0.79 10.32 -4.24
N LEU A 279 0.11 9.34 -4.28
CA LEU A 279 0.32 8.52 -5.48
C LEU A 279 -0.97 7.81 -5.90
N ASN A 280 -1.64 7.11 -4.99
CA ASN A 280 -2.86 6.38 -5.29
C ASN A 280 -3.99 7.31 -5.74
N LEU A 281 -4.10 8.52 -5.16
CA LEU A 281 -5.04 9.54 -5.62
C LEU A 281 -4.78 9.93 -7.08
N ARG A 282 -3.52 10.21 -7.43
CA ARG A 282 -3.11 10.60 -8.79
C ARG A 282 -3.29 9.46 -9.80
N LEU A 283 -2.98 8.22 -9.42
CA LEU A 283 -3.25 7.03 -10.24
C LEU A 283 -4.75 6.80 -10.47
N GLY A 284 -5.57 7.06 -9.45
CA GLY A 284 -7.03 7.05 -9.60
C GLY A 284 -7.55 8.15 -10.52
N GLN A 285 -6.91 9.32 -10.57
CA GLN A 285 -7.20 10.36 -11.55
C GLN A 285 -6.81 9.94 -12.96
N LEU A 286 -5.61 9.38 -13.15
CA LEU A 286 -5.16 8.85 -14.44
C LEU A 286 -6.10 7.77 -14.97
N SER A 287 -6.53 6.83 -14.13
CA SER A 287 -7.48 5.79 -14.54
C SER A 287 -8.79 6.38 -15.09
N ARG A 288 -9.33 7.42 -14.43
CA ARG A 288 -10.55 8.11 -14.85
C ARG A 288 -10.36 8.85 -16.17
N LEU A 289 -9.25 9.61 -16.30
CA LEU A 289 -8.91 10.32 -17.54
C LEU A 289 -8.74 9.37 -18.72
N CYS A 290 -8.12 8.21 -18.51
CA CYS A 290 -7.94 7.17 -19.52
C CYS A 290 -9.16 6.24 -19.69
N ARG A 291 -10.25 6.44 -18.93
CA ARG A 291 -11.50 5.67 -18.98
C ARG A 291 -11.30 4.14 -18.85
N LEU A 292 -10.39 3.71 -17.99
CA LEU A 292 -10.02 2.28 -17.87
C LEU A 292 -11.09 1.39 -17.22
N GLY A 293 -12.13 1.98 -16.61
CA GLY A 293 -13.19 1.24 -15.91
C GLY A 293 -12.76 0.50 -14.63
N ASN A 294 -11.46 0.45 -14.32
CA ASN A 294 -10.90 -0.23 -13.15
C ASN A 294 -10.01 0.73 -12.33
N LYS A 295 -9.96 0.53 -11.00
CA LYS A 295 -9.07 1.32 -10.12
C LYS A 295 -7.60 1.01 -10.43
N VAL A 296 -6.79 2.04 -10.62
CA VAL A 296 -5.33 1.93 -10.70
C VAL A 296 -4.74 2.42 -9.38
N SER A 297 -3.89 1.61 -8.77
CA SER A 297 -3.15 1.95 -7.55
C SER A 297 -1.68 1.58 -7.72
N SER A 298 -0.86 1.95 -6.74
CA SER A 298 0.55 1.57 -6.70
C SER A 298 0.75 0.05 -6.86
N TYR A 299 -0.11 -0.79 -6.30
CA TYR A 299 0.05 -2.24 -6.42
C TYR A 299 -0.36 -2.80 -7.79
N THR A 300 -1.10 -2.04 -8.59
CA THR A 300 -1.39 -2.40 -9.98
C THR A 300 -0.09 -2.73 -10.74
N ALA A 301 1.02 -2.02 -10.47
CA ALA A 301 2.32 -2.31 -11.06
C ALA A 301 2.77 -3.77 -10.83
N ARG A 302 2.70 -4.24 -9.58
CA ARG A 302 3.12 -5.59 -9.19
C ARG A 302 2.27 -6.68 -9.83
N HIS A 303 0.94 -6.51 -9.79
CA HIS A 303 0.02 -7.47 -10.42
C HIS A 303 0.19 -7.50 -11.93
N THR A 304 0.37 -6.33 -12.54
CA THR A 304 0.61 -6.20 -13.99
C THR A 304 1.89 -6.92 -14.39
N TRP A 305 3.00 -6.63 -13.72
CA TRP A 305 4.29 -7.28 -14.00
C TRP A 305 4.20 -8.80 -13.85
N ALA A 306 3.65 -9.30 -12.73
CA ALA A 306 3.53 -10.75 -12.48
C ALA A 306 2.59 -11.46 -13.47
N THR A 307 1.48 -10.81 -13.84
CA THR A 307 0.51 -11.36 -14.80
C THR A 307 1.12 -11.44 -16.20
N ILE A 308 1.84 -10.40 -16.62
CA ILE A 308 2.54 -10.39 -17.90
C ILE A 308 3.63 -11.47 -17.90
N ALA A 309 4.47 -11.53 -16.86
CA ALA A 309 5.51 -12.54 -16.72
C ALA A 309 4.95 -13.96 -16.89
N LYS A 310 3.86 -14.28 -16.17
CA LYS A 310 3.19 -15.57 -16.27
C LYS A 310 2.66 -15.83 -17.69
N SER A 311 2.03 -14.83 -18.31
CA SER A 311 1.50 -14.96 -19.67
C SER A 311 2.58 -15.14 -20.74
N ARG A 312 3.82 -14.69 -20.46
CA ARG A 312 5.00 -14.84 -21.31
C ARG A 312 5.81 -16.10 -21.02
N GLY A 313 5.25 -17.03 -20.23
CA GLY A 313 5.87 -18.32 -19.96
C GLY A 313 7.04 -18.26 -19.00
N ILE A 314 7.25 -17.16 -18.28
CA ILE A 314 8.28 -17.09 -17.25
C ILE A 314 7.92 -18.06 -16.10
N PRO A 315 8.83 -18.94 -15.66
CA PRO A 315 8.55 -19.89 -14.59
C PRO A 315 8.09 -19.20 -13.31
N VAL A 316 7.10 -19.78 -12.62
CA VAL A 316 6.55 -19.21 -11.37
C VAL A 316 7.63 -19.03 -10.30
N ALA A 317 8.62 -19.92 -10.25
CA ALA A 317 9.76 -19.81 -9.34
C ALA A 317 10.58 -18.53 -9.61
N VAL A 318 10.90 -18.24 -10.88
CA VAL A 318 11.60 -17.01 -11.30
C VAL A 318 10.77 -15.77 -10.98
N ILE A 319 9.46 -15.81 -11.25
CA ILE A 319 8.53 -14.72 -10.90
C ILE A 319 8.54 -14.49 -9.38
N SER A 320 8.48 -15.55 -8.58
CA SER A 320 8.46 -15.48 -7.12
C SER A 320 9.75 -14.86 -6.56
N GLU A 321 10.91 -15.29 -7.08
CA GLU A 321 12.21 -14.76 -6.69
C GLU A 321 12.37 -13.28 -7.10
N ALA A 322 12.03 -12.93 -8.35
CA ALA A 322 12.08 -11.55 -8.84
C ALA A 322 11.19 -10.59 -8.02
N LEU A 323 10.05 -11.09 -7.52
CA LEU A 323 9.15 -10.36 -6.64
C LEU A 323 9.65 -10.25 -5.19
N GLY A 324 10.72 -10.97 -4.83
CA GLY A 324 11.30 -11.00 -3.49
C GLY A 324 10.43 -11.70 -2.45
N HIS A 325 9.66 -12.70 -2.87
CA HIS A 325 8.89 -13.54 -1.95
C HIS A 325 9.83 -14.50 -1.21
N ALA A 326 9.71 -14.53 0.11
CA ALA A 326 10.53 -15.42 0.96
C ALA A 326 10.11 -16.90 0.88
N SER A 327 8.97 -17.22 0.25
CA SER A 327 8.47 -18.60 0.17
C SER A 327 8.51 -19.13 -1.27
N VAL A 328 9.48 -20.02 -1.51
CA VAL A 328 9.24 -21.24 -2.30
C VAL A 328 9.40 -22.49 -1.40
N SER A 329 9.47 -22.34 -0.07
CA SER A 329 9.56 -23.47 0.88
C SER A 329 8.19 -23.71 1.55
N THR A 330 7.47 -24.78 1.21
CA THR A 330 7.78 -26.15 1.68
C THR A 330 8.46 -27.05 0.66
N THR A 331 9.14 -26.52 -0.34
CA THR A 331 10.06 -27.32 -1.16
C THR A 331 11.43 -26.65 -1.23
N GLU A 332 12.27 -27.13 -0.31
CA GLU A 332 13.73 -27.27 -0.45
C GLU A 332 14.62 -26.03 -0.30
N GLY A 333 15.38 -26.04 0.80
CA GLY A 333 16.63 -25.28 0.95
C GLY A 333 17.78 -25.75 0.05
N TYR A 334 17.47 -26.25 -1.16
CA TYR A 334 18.43 -26.78 -2.12
C TYR A 334 18.35 -26.14 -3.52
N LEU A 335 17.36 -25.29 -3.80
CA LEU A 335 17.35 -24.55 -5.05
C LEU A 335 18.39 -23.42 -4.98
N LYS A 336 19.47 -23.55 -5.77
CA LYS A 336 20.32 -22.41 -6.14
C LYS A 336 19.40 -21.26 -6.53
N ARG A 337 19.58 -20.10 -5.89
CA ARG A 337 18.98 -18.84 -6.36
C ARG A 337 19.21 -18.74 -7.86
N PHE A 338 18.18 -18.34 -8.61
CA PHE A 338 18.37 -18.16 -10.05
C PHE A 338 19.52 -17.19 -10.27
N GLU A 339 20.37 -17.48 -11.27
CA GLU A 339 21.42 -16.54 -11.65
C GLU A 339 20.76 -15.21 -12.02
N ASP A 340 21.39 -14.09 -11.64
CA ASP A 340 20.83 -12.75 -11.88
C ASP A 340 20.45 -12.52 -13.34
N ASP A 341 21.10 -13.24 -14.26
CA ASP A 341 20.83 -13.18 -15.70
C ASP A 341 19.47 -13.75 -16.10
N GLU A 342 18.93 -14.73 -15.38
CA GLU A 342 17.58 -15.25 -15.67
C GLU A 342 16.49 -14.25 -15.30
N ILE A 343 16.62 -13.60 -14.14
CA ILE A 343 15.71 -12.54 -13.71
C ILE A 343 15.81 -11.33 -14.65
N LYS A 344 17.03 -10.94 -15.03
CA LYS A 344 17.26 -9.88 -16.03
C LYS A 344 16.58 -10.20 -17.36
N ARG A 345 16.73 -11.43 -17.88
CA ARG A 345 16.08 -11.88 -19.12
C ARG A 345 14.56 -11.82 -18.98
N ALA A 346 14.00 -12.31 -17.88
CA ALA A 346 12.57 -12.27 -17.62
C ALA A 346 12.04 -10.84 -17.62
N ASN A 347 12.72 -9.91 -16.92
CA ASN A 347 12.32 -8.51 -16.93
C ASN A 347 12.41 -7.90 -18.33
N LYS A 348 13.50 -8.17 -19.07
CA LYS A 348 13.66 -7.66 -20.44
C LYS A 348 12.48 -8.07 -21.33
N VAL A 349 12.05 -9.34 -21.29
CA VAL A 349 10.88 -9.83 -22.05
C VAL A 349 9.61 -9.03 -21.70
N ILE A 350 9.41 -8.71 -20.43
CA ILE A 350 8.23 -7.98 -19.95
C ILE A 350 8.29 -6.51 -20.38
N ILE A 351 9.44 -5.85 -20.22
CA ILE A 351 9.63 -4.45 -20.60
C ILE A 351 9.55 -4.29 -22.12
N ASP A 352 10.11 -5.21 -22.90
CA ASP A 352 9.95 -5.23 -24.36
C ASP A 352 8.48 -5.46 -24.75
N TYR A 353 7.74 -6.31 -24.03
CA TYR A 353 6.31 -6.48 -24.29
C TYR A 353 5.49 -5.21 -24.03
N ILE A 354 5.79 -4.48 -22.95
CA ILE A 354 5.07 -3.26 -22.56
C ILE A 354 5.46 -2.07 -23.45
N PHE A 355 6.76 -1.83 -23.60
CA PHE A 355 7.34 -0.61 -24.18
C PHE A 355 7.98 -0.81 -25.55
N GLY A 356 8.21 -2.05 -25.99
CA GLY A 356 8.61 -2.34 -27.37
C GLY A 356 7.52 -1.86 -28.35
N LYS A 357 7.96 -1.44 -29.53
CA LYS A 357 7.07 -0.94 -30.59
C LYS A 357 6.07 -2.02 -31.00
#